data_AF-A0A090CZT3-F1
#
_entry.id   AF-A0A090CZT3-F1
#
_cell.length_a   1.000
_cell.length_b   1.000
_cell.length_c   1.000
_cell.angle_alpha   90.00
_cell.angle_beta   90.00
_cell.angle_gamma   90.00
#
_symmetry.space_group_name_H-M   'P 1'
#
loop_
_entity.id
_entity.type
_entity.pdbx_description
1 polymer ?
#
loop_
_entity_poly.entity_id
_entity_poly.type
_entity_poly.pdbx_seq_one_letter_code
_entity_poly.pdbx_strand_id
1 'polypeptide(L)'
;MIFQDSCLFLGFPLDSKEFELYLNNEKGKLLYSLFVDVDGPYLKKVSVKGTPYLGKYLPKSIDSPKLKLTEANIYSILSKIYPDYPFKKTPLRLLALFSEQET
;
A
#
# COMPACT_ATOMS: atom_id res chain seq x y z
N MET A 1 21.11 7.61 -22.79
CA MET A 1 20.53 6.39 -22.18
C MET A 1 19.54 6.87 -21.13
N ILE A 2 18.24 6.79 -21.40
CA ILE A 2 17.21 7.30 -20.48
C ILE A 2 16.99 6.21 -19.44
N PHE A 3 17.51 6.41 -18.24
CA PHE A 3 17.18 5.53 -17.12
C PHE A 3 15.77 5.86 -16.67
N GLN A 4 14.81 4.96 -16.92
CA GLN A 4 13.54 4.98 -16.20
C GLN A 4 13.86 4.91 -14.71
N ASP A 5 13.49 5.93 -13.94
CA ASP A 5 13.55 5.83 -12.48
C ASP A 5 12.53 4.77 -12.07
N SER A 6 13.04 3.57 -11.80
CA SER A 6 12.27 2.47 -11.24
C SER A 6 12.18 2.67 -9.73
N CYS A 7 10.96 2.56 -9.23
CA CYS A 7 10.67 2.65 -7.81
C CYS A 7 10.13 1.31 -7.33
N LEU A 8 10.60 0.86 -6.17
CA LEU A 8 10.06 -0.31 -5.51
C LEU A 8 8.91 0.10 -4.59
N PHE A 9 7.84 -0.67 -4.60
CA PHE A 9 6.67 -0.45 -3.75
C PHE A 9 6.30 -1.74 -3.03
N LEU A 10 6.19 -1.68 -1.70
CA LEU A 10 5.72 -2.80 -0.90
C LEU A 10 4.26 -2.52 -0.51
N GLY A 11 3.33 -3.34 -0.98
CA GLY A 11 1.91 -3.07 -0.84
C GLY A 11 1.03 -4.28 -0.60
N PHE A 12 -0.09 -4.04 0.09
CA PHE A 12 -1.17 -4.98 0.30
C PHE A 12 -2.18 -4.87 -0.86
N PRO A 13 -2.52 -5.97 -1.55
CA PRO A 13 -3.52 -5.95 -2.61
C PRO A 13 -4.92 -5.72 -2.03
N LEU A 14 -5.68 -4.83 -2.64
CA LEU A 14 -7.08 -4.58 -2.31
C LEU A 14 -8.01 -5.35 -3.27
N ASP A 15 -7.96 -6.67 -3.23
CA ASP A 15 -8.79 -7.57 -4.05
C ASP A 15 -9.97 -8.19 -3.28
N SER A 16 -10.09 -7.88 -1.99
CA SER A 16 -11.16 -8.39 -1.14
C SER A 16 -12.42 -7.54 -1.20
N LYS A 17 -13.54 -8.16 -1.60
CA LYS A 17 -14.88 -7.55 -1.56
C LYS A 17 -15.28 -7.10 -0.16
N GLU A 18 -14.87 -7.83 0.88
CA GLU A 18 -15.15 -7.46 2.27
C GLU A 18 -14.52 -6.12 2.64
N PHE A 19 -13.26 -5.93 2.24
CA PHE A 19 -12.54 -4.69 2.45
C PHE A 19 -13.18 -3.54 1.68
N GLU A 20 -13.59 -3.77 0.43
CA GLU A 20 -14.30 -2.78 -0.38
C GLU A 20 -15.64 -2.36 0.25
N LEU A 21 -16.44 -3.32 0.72
CA LEU A 21 -17.68 -3.04 1.43
C LEU A 21 -17.43 -2.24 2.72
N TYR A 22 -16.36 -2.56 3.45
CA TYR A 22 -15.97 -1.79 4.63
C TYR A 22 -15.62 -0.34 4.28
N LEU A 23 -14.88 -0.12 3.18
CA LEU A 23 -14.57 1.23 2.71
C LEU A 23 -15.79 1.99 2.17
N ASN A 24 -16.93 1.34 1.95
CA ASN A 24 -18.16 2.02 1.52
C ASN A 24 -18.98 2.60 2.67
N ASN A 25 -18.76 2.15 3.92
CA ASN A 25 -19.42 2.72 5.10
C ASN A 25 -18.68 3.97 5.65
N GLU A 26 -19.39 4.82 6.39
CA GLU A 26 -18.85 6.11 6.86
C GLU A 26 -17.59 5.97 7.73
N LYS A 27 -17.58 4.98 8.64
CA LYS A 27 -16.44 4.72 9.52
C LYS A 27 -15.21 4.31 8.72
N GLY A 28 -15.37 3.38 7.77
CA GLY A 28 -14.30 2.91 6.91
C GLY A 28 -13.74 4.01 6.02
N LYS A 29 -14.62 4.84 5.43
CA LYS A 29 -14.21 6.04 4.66
C LYS A 29 -13.38 7.00 5.48
N LEU A 30 -13.83 7.33 6.69
CA LEU A 30 -13.13 8.26 7.59
C LEU A 30 -11.77 7.71 8.00
N LEU A 31 -11.69 6.46 8.45
CA LEU A 31 -10.42 5.87 8.86
C LEU A 31 -9.47 5.74 7.66
N TYR A 32 -9.98 5.34 6.51
CA TYR A 32 -9.18 5.26 5.30
C TYR A 32 -8.59 6.61 4.90
N SER A 33 -9.38 7.69 4.91
CA SER A 33 -8.87 9.03 4.53
C SER A 33 -7.84 9.58 5.52
N LEU A 34 -7.89 9.19 6.79
CA LEU A 34 -6.88 9.59 7.79
C LEU A 34 -5.51 8.93 7.59
N PHE A 35 -5.48 7.74 6.98
CA PHE A 35 -4.26 6.92 6.85
C PHE A 35 -3.80 6.71 5.41
N VAL A 36 -4.62 7.04 4.42
CA VAL A 36 -4.32 6.91 3.00
C VAL A 36 -4.58 8.24 2.33
N ASP A 37 -3.51 8.91 1.94
CA ASP A 37 -3.61 10.24 1.33
C ASP A 37 -2.58 10.40 0.20
N VAL A 38 -2.95 11.19 -0.81
CA VAL A 38 -2.17 11.43 -2.03
C VAL A 38 -0.81 12.00 -1.67
N ASP A 39 -0.74 12.84 -0.63
CA ASP A 39 0.50 13.46 -0.10
C ASP A 39 0.80 13.10 1.36
N GLY A 40 -0.08 12.38 2.06
CA GLY A 40 0.12 12.03 3.46
C GLY A 40 1.28 11.05 3.74
N PRO A 41 1.75 10.99 5.01
CA PRO A 41 2.98 10.29 5.39
C PRO A 41 2.80 8.77 5.64
N TYR A 42 1.56 8.28 5.63
CA TYR A 42 1.23 6.93 6.10
C TYR A 42 1.27 5.88 4.99
N LEU A 43 0.16 5.63 4.30
CA LEU A 43 0.11 4.70 3.17
C LEU A 43 -0.23 5.44 1.88
N LYS A 44 0.37 4.98 0.79
CA LYS A 44 0.04 5.42 -0.57
C LYS A 44 -0.80 4.36 -1.25
N LYS A 45 -1.68 4.80 -2.13
CA LYS A 45 -2.44 3.94 -3.04
C LYS A 45 -1.75 3.95 -4.40
N VAL A 46 -1.50 2.77 -4.97
CA VAL A 46 -1.07 2.60 -6.36
C VAL A 46 -1.98 1.62 -7.06
N SER A 47 -2.12 1.73 -8.38
CA SER A 47 -2.87 0.77 -9.20
C SER A 47 -1.92 0.09 -10.17
N VAL A 48 -1.90 -1.24 -10.18
CA VAL A 48 -1.09 -2.02 -11.12
C VAL A 48 -1.98 -3.03 -11.81
N LYS A 49 -2.11 -2.93 -13.13
CA LYS A 49 -2.97 -3.78 -13.96
C LYS A 49 -4.41 -3.87 -13.43
N GLY A 50 -4.96 -2.74 -12.97
CA GLY A 50 -6.32 -2.64 -12.43
C GLY A 50 -6.49 -3.16 -10.98
N THR A 51 -5.44 -3.70 -10.35
CA THR A 51 -5.47 -4.07 -8.93
C THR A 51 -4.95 -2.91 -8.09
N PRO A 52 -5.74 -2.35 -7.16
CA PRO A 52 -5.26 -1.35 -6.23
C PRO A 52 -4.42 -1.98 -5.12
N TYR A 53 -3.37 -1.29 -4.70
CA TYR A 53 -2.49 -1.66 -3.60
C TYR A 53 -2.35 -0.51 -2.60
N LEU A 54 -2.28 -0.84 -1.30
CA LEU A 54 -1.92 0.11 -0.24
C LEU A 54 -0.58 -0.24 0.36
N GLY A 55 0.31 0.75 0.47
CA GLY A 55 1.66 0.44 0.89
C GLY A 55 2.59 1.62 0.95
N LYS A 56 3.89 1.32 0.85
CA LYS A 56 4.97 2.31 0.91
C LYS A 56 5.96 2.11 -0.21
N TYR A 57 6.46 3.22 -0.74
CA TYR A 57 7.65 3.22 -1.58
C TYR A 57 8.86 2.83 -0.74
N LEU A 58 9.71 2.00 -1.32
CA LEU A 58 10.97 1.60 -0.72
C LEU A 58 12.12 2.42 -1.33
N PRO A 59 13.17 2.71 -0.55
CA PRO A 59 14.39 3.28 -1.10
C PRO A 59 15.05 2.30 -2.08
N LYS A 60 15.90 2.82 -2.99
CA LYS A 60 16.64 2.03 -3.99
C LYS A 60 17.48 0.90 -3.38
N SER A 61 17.87 1.04 -2.12
CA SER A 61 18.53 0.01 -1.32
C SER A 61 17.89 -0.06 0.06
N ILE A 62 17.51 -1.27 0.49
CA ILE A 62 16.95 -1.54 1.80
C ILE A 62 17.51 -2.86 2.33
N ASP A 63 17.92 -2.87 3.59
CA ASP A 63 18.32 -4.09 4.28
C ASP A 63 17.10 -4.87 4.79
N SER A 64 17.28 -6.17 5.06
CA SER A 64 16.18 -7.03 5.51
C SER A 64 15.53 -6.56 6.83
N PRO A 65 16.27 -6.07 7.85
CA PRO A 65 15.67 -5.53 9.06
C PRO A 65 14.73 -4.35 8.82
N LYS A 66 15.16 -3.35 8.01
CA LYS A 66 14.31 -2.19 7.67
C LYS A 66 13.12 -2.61 6.84
N LEU A 67 13.27 -3.58 5.94
CA LEU A 67 12.16 -4.12 5.15
C LEU A 67 11.09 -4.73 6.05
N LYS A 68 11.49 -5.56 7.03
CA LYS A 68 10.57 -6.13 8.02
C LYS A 68 9.86 -5.06 8.86
N LEU A 69 10.58 -4.00 9.21
CA LEU A 69 9.99 -2.87 9.95
C LEU A 69 8.96 -2.12 9.10
N THR A 70 9.23 -1.91 7.81
CA THR A 70 8.26 -1.34 6.86
C THR A 70 7.03 -2.23 6.72
N GLU A 71 7.21 -3.54 6.57
CA GLU A 71 6.11 -4.52 6.52
C GLU A 71 5.24 -4.47 7.78
N ALA A 72 5.85 -4.54 8.96
CA ALA A 72 5.14 -4.45 10.23
C ALA A 72 4.38 -3.12 10.37
N ASN A 73 4.97 -2.02 9.91
CA ASN A 73 4.33 -0.71 9.92
C ASN A 73 3.12 -0.64 8.98
N ILE A 74 3.21 -1.19 7.76
CA ILE A 74 2.09 -1.28 6.83
C ILE A 74 0.93 -2.06 7.48
N TYR A 75 1.20 -3.26 8.02
CA TYR A 75 0.17 -4.05 8.70
C TYR A 75 -0.44 -3.35 9.91
N SER A 76 0.37 -2.63 10.69
CA SER A 76 -0.11 -1.85 11.83
C SER A 76 -1.11 -0.78 11.40
N ILE A 77 -0.81 -0.05 10.32
CA ILE A 77 -1.71 0.99 9.79
C ILE A 77 -2.98 0.37 9.21
N LEU A 78 -2.86 -0.69 8.40
CA LEU A 78 -4.02 -1.40 7.85
C LEU A 78 -4.95 -1.89 8.96
N SER A 79 -4.41 -2.40 10.06
CA SER A 79 -5.19 -2.84 11.22
C SER A 79 -5.85 -1.68 11.98
N LYS A 80 -5.36 -0.44 11.84
CA LYS A 80 -6.05 0.76 12.36
C LYS A 80 -7.21 1.17 11.47
N ILE A 81 -7.07 0.95 10.15
CA ILE A 81 -8.14 1.23 9.18
C ILE A 81 -9.28 0.22 9.35
N TYR A 82 -8.97 -1.08 9.35
CA TYR A 82 -9.96 -2.14 9.54
C TYR A 82 -9.45 -3.21 10.53
N PRO A 83 -9.74 -3.08 11.83
CA PRO A 83 -9.22 -3.97 12.88
C PRO A 83 -9.57 -5.45 12.72
N ASP A 84 -10.76 -5.75 12.20
CA ASP A 84 -11.27 -7.12 12.14
C ASP A 84 -10.77 -7.87 10.88
N TYR A 85 -10.16 -7.17 9.93
CA TYR A 85 -9.69 -7.78 8.70
C TYR A 85 -8.33 -8.49 8.91
N PRO A 86 -8.16 -9.75 8.45
CA PRO A 86 -7.02 -10.57 8.79
C PRO A 86 -5.78 -10.26 7.92
N PHE A 87 -5.32 -9.02 7.87
CA PHE A 87 -4.23 -8.58 6.97
C PHE A 87 -2.97 -9.44 7.05
N LYS A 88 -2.58 -9.88 8.26
CA LYS A 88 -1.37 -10.70 8.47
C LYS A 88 -1.42 -12.09 7.83
N LYS A 89 -2.60 -12.56 7.39
CA LYS A 89 -2.74 -13.82 6.65
C LYS A 89 -2.41 -13.68 5.16
N THR A 90 -2.42 -12.46 4.64
CA THR A 90 -2.13 -12.17 3.23
C THR A 90 -0.79 -11.44 3.11
N PRO A 91 0.19 -12.00 2.40
CA PRO A 91 1.51 -11.40 2.28
C PRO A 91 1.48 -10.10 1.48
N LEU A 92 2.32 -9.14 1.85
CA LEU A 92 2.58 -7.96 1.03
C LEU A 92 3.27 -8.38 -0.28
N ARG A 93 3.01 -7.62 -1.34
CA ARG A 93 3.64 -7.78 -2.65
C ARG A 93 4.69 -6.70 -2.84
N LEU A 94 5.87 -7.11 -3.29
CA LEU A 94 6.90 -6.20 -3.76
C LEU A 94 6.68 -5.96 -5.27
N LEU A 95 6.42 -4.71 -5.63
CA LEU A 95 6.14 -4.27 -6.99
C LEU A 95 7.30 -3.43 -7.49
N ALA A 96 7.77 -3.71 -8.71
CA ALA A 96 8.63 -2.82 -9.46
C ALA A 96 7.73 -1.90 -10.29
N LEU A 97 7.68 -0.63 -9.91
CA LEU A 97 6.93 0.39 -10.63
C LEU A 97 7.89 1.12 -11.56
N PHE A 98 7.54 1.14 -12.84
CA PHE A 98 8.23 1.94 -13.84
C PHE A 98 7.39 3.19 -14.03
N SER A 99 8.04 4.36 -14.04
CA SER A 99 7.35 5.58 -14.48
C SER A 99 6.93 5.37 -15.93
N GLU A 100 5.64 5.13 -16.18
CA GLU A 100 5.06 5.44 -17.48
C GLU A 100 5.00 6.96 -17.53
N GLN A 101 5.76 7.55 -18.47
CA GLN A 101 5.54 8.95 -18.80
C GLN A 101 4.08 9.06 -19.26
N GLU A 102 3.26 9.78 -18.49
CA GLU A 102 1.98 10.28 -19.00
C GLU A 102 2.30 11.04 -20.29
N THR A 103 1.97 10.45 -21.45
CA THR A 103 1.92 11.13 -22.75
C THR A 103 0.71 12.03 -22.84
#